data_AF-A0A2D5UW51-F1
#
_entry.id   AF-A0A2D5UW51-F1
#
_cell.length_a   1.000
_cell.length_b   1.000
_cell.length_c   1.000
_cell.angle_alpha   90.00
_cell.angle_beta   90.00
_cell.angle_gamma   90.00
#
_symmetry.space_group_name_H-M   'P 1'
#
loop_
_entity.id
_entity.type
_entity.pdbx_description
1 polymer ?
#
loop_
_entity_poly.entity_id
_entity_poly.type
_entity_poly.pdbx_seq_one_letter_code
_entity_poly.pdbx_strand_id
1 'polypeptide(L)' 'MSWSLGETAALALKAARGAGMSWGLAEETAASVVWLHSRGLPGISALCSYLGISDSISDRPLPRRALKAAARS' A
#
# COMPACT_ATOMS: atom_id res chain seq x y z
N MET A 1 18.11 7.62 -6.45
CA MET A 1 17.50 6.37 -6.97
C MET A 1 16.21 6.76 -7.67
N SER A 2 16.18 6.73 -9.02
CA SER A 2 14.94 6.94 -9.79
C SER A 2 14.40 5.57 -10.17
N TRP A 3 13.19 5.24 -9.72
CA TRP A 3 12.56 3.95 -10.00
C TRP A 3 11.87 3.99 -11.36
N SER A 4 11.76 2.85 -12.04
CA SER A 4 10.98 2.78 -13.28
C SER A 4 9.48 2.97 -12.98
N LEU A 5 8.72 3.51 -13.94
CA LEU A 5 7.27 3.67 -13.79
C LEU A 5 6.55 2.33 -13.51
N GLY A 6 7.05 1.23 -14.08
CA GLY A 6 6.52 -0.12 -13.83
C GLY A 6 6.75 -0.61 -12.40
N GLU A 7 7.94 -0.38 -11.84
CA GLU A 7 8.24 -0.74 -10.44
C GLU A 7 7.40 0.07 -9.46
N THR A 8 7.21 1.37 -9.77
CA THR A 8 6.32 2.25 -9.02
C THR A 8 4.89 1.74 -9.00
N ALA A 9 4.35 1.31 -10.15
CA ALA A 9 3.02 0.74 -10.26
C ALA A 9 2.86 -0.54 -9.43
N ALA A 10 3.82 -1.46 -9.54
CA ALA A 10 3.80 -2.73 -8.84
C ALA A 10 3.84 -2.54 -7.31
N LEU A 11 4.66 -1.61 -6.83
CA LEU A 11 4.74 -1.26 -5.40
C LEU A 11 3.44 -0.61 -4.90
N ALA A 12 2.89 0.33 -5.66
CA ALA A 12 1.63 0.98 -5.32
C ALA A 12 0.47 -0.02 -5.23
N LEU A 13 0.36 -0.94 -6.20
CA LEU A 13 -0.64 -2.00 -6.21
C LEU A 13 -0.48 -2.92 -4.99
N LYS A 14 0.76 -3.33 -4.69
CA LYS A 14 1.05 -4.20 -3.54
C LYS A 14 0.69 -3.52 -2.21
N ALA A 15 1.00 -2.23 -2.06
CA ALA A 15 0.68 -1.47 -0.85
C ALA A 15 -0.84 -1.29 -0.68
N ALA A 16 -1.55 -0.92 -1.75
CA ALA A 16 -3.01 -0.81 -1.76
C ALA A 16 -3.71 -2.13 -1.41
N ARG A 17 -3.21 -3.25 -1.95
CA ARG A 17 -3.66 -4.61 -1.61
C ARG A 17 -3.39 -4.97 -0.15
N GLY A 18 -2.21 -4.62 0.36
CA GLY A 18 -1.84 -4.83 1.77
C GLY A 18 -2.74 -4.07 2.74
N ALA A 19 -3.23 -2.89 2.33
CA ALA A 19 -4.17 -2.09 3.10
C ALA A 19 -5.64 -2.56 3.01
N GLY A 20 -5.91 -3.66 2.29
CA GLY A 20 -7.25 -4.24 2.18
C GLY A 20 -8.15 -3.61 1.11
N MET A 21 -7.62 -2.79 0.19
CA MET A 21 -8.39 -2.30 -0.94
C MET A 21 -8.84 -3.45 -1.86
N SER A 22 -10.02 -3.29 -2.46
CA SER A 22 -10.50 -4.16 -3.53
C SER A 22 -9.55 -4.12 -4.72
N TRP A 23 -9.50 -5.21 -5.49
CA TRP A 23 -8.58 -5.35 -6.62
C TRP A 23 -8.70 -4.20 -7.62
N GLY A 24 -9.93 -3.86 -8.06
CA GLY A 24 -10.14 -2.75 -9.00
C GLY A 24 -9.65 -1.41 -8.45
N LEU A 25 -9.95 -1.11 -7.18
CA LEU A 25 -9.50 0.13 -6.54
C LEU A 25 -7.98 0.19 -6.38
N ALA A 26 -7.33 -0.95 -6.14
CA ALA A 26 -5.88 -1.03 -6.04
C ALA A 26 -5.21 -0.78 -7.40
N GLU A 27 -5.81 -1.25 -8.50
CA GLU A 27 -5.33 -0.96 -9.86
C GLU A 27 -5.49 0.53 -10.21
N GLU A 28 -6.63 1.13 -9.88
CA GLU A 28 -6.87 2.56 -10.06
C GLU A 28 -5.90 3.42 -9.24
N THR A 29 -5.57 2.97 -8.03
CA THR A 29 -4.58 3.63 -7.16
C THR A 29 -3.18 3.58 -7.79
N ALA A 30 -2.76 2.40 -8.28
CA ALA A 30 -1.48 2.24 -8.95
C ALA A 30 -1.38 3.11 -10.22
N ALA A 31 -2.42 3.14 -11.05
CA ALA A 31 -2.49 3.99 -12.23
C ALA A 31 -2.39 5.49 -11.87
N SER A 32 -3.06 5.92 -10.80
CA SER A 32 -3.01 7.31 -10.30
C SER A 32 -1.61 7.70 -9.80
N VAL A 33 -0.94 6.80 -9.08
CA VAL A 33 0.45 7.01 -8.62
C VAL A 33 1.42 7.13 -9.79
N VAL A 34 1.28 6.27 -10.81
CA VAL A 34 2.09 6.32 -12.03
C VAL A 34 1.86 7.61 -12.80
N TRP A 35 0.61 8.06 -12.91
CA TRP A 35 0.26 9.32 -13.58
C TRP A 35 0.86 10.54 -12.86
N LEU A 36 0.86 10.55 -11.53
CA LEU A 36 1.55 11.58 -10.74
C LEU A 36 3.06 11.52 -10.96
N HIS A 37 3.65 10.33 -10.89
CA HIS A 37 5.09 10.15 -11.01
C HIS A 37 5.62 10.51 -12.40
N SER A 38 4.87 10.20 -13.47
CA SER A 38 5.24 10.56 -14.84
C SER A 38 5.26 12.07 -15.08
N ARG A 39 4.55 12.84 -14.24
CA ARG A 39 4.55 14.32 -14.24
C ARG A 39 5.56 14.92 -13.27
N GLY A 40 6.42 14.11 -12.66
CA GLY A 40 7.40 14.56 -11.66
C GLY A 40 6.79 14.89 -10.30
N LEU A 41 5.54 14.47 -10.04
CA LEU A 41 4.87 14.66 -8.77
C LEU A 41 5.11 13.46 -7.83
N PRO A 42 5.15 13.66 -6.51
CA PRO A 42 5.48 12.61 -5.54
C PRO A 42 4.29 11.65 -5.27
N GLY A 43 3.85 10.92 -6.29
CA GLY A 43 2.68 10.02 -6.19
C GLY A 43 2.80 8.91 -5.14
N ILE A 44 3.98 8.30 -5.01
CA ILE A 44 4.24 7.24 -4.01
C ILE A 44 4.16 7.80 -2.59
N SER A 45 4.64 9.02 -2.38
CA SER A 45 4.62 9.65 -1.06
C SER A 45 3.19 9.96 -0.64
N ALA A 46 2.35 10.46 -1.56
CA ALA A 46 0.92 10.66 -1.31
C ALA A 46 0.20 9.35 -0.95
N LEU A 47 0.50 8.25 -1.67
CA LEU A 47 -0.04 6.93 -1.34
C LEU A 47 0.41 6.46 0.04
N CYS A 48 1.69 6.60 0.37
CA CYS A 48 2.24 6.23 1.68
C CYS A 48 1.55 6.99 2.82
N SER A 49 1.34 8.31 2.67
CA SER A 49 0.61 9.10 3.66
C SER A 49 -0.83 8.62 3.84
N TYR A 50 -1.53 8.31 2.75
CA TYR A 50 -2.91 7.79 2.80
C TYR A 50 -3.00 6.41 3.47
N LEU A 51 -2.09 5.51 3.12
CA LEU A 51 -2.05 4.16 3.68
C LEU A 51 -1.57 4.15 5.13
N GLY A 52 -0.62 5.00 5.51
CA GLY A 52 -0.16 5.13 6.90
C GLY A 52 -1.26 5.61 7.85
N ILE A 53 -2.14 6.52 7.37
CA ILE A 53 -3.36 6.89 8.10
C ILE A 53 -4.29 5.67 8.24
N SER A 54 -4.44 4.88 7.17
CA SER A 54 -5.30 3.70 7.19
C SER A 54 -4.79 2.60 8.13
N ASP A 55 -3.48 2.40 8.20
CA ASP A 55 -2.82 1.46 9.12
C ASP A 55 -3.08 1.85 10.59
N SER A 56 -2.91 3.13 10.92
CA SER A 56 -3.18 3.64 12.29
C SER A 56 -4.65 3.52 12.72
N ILE A 57 -5.60 3.53 11.78
CA ILE A 57 -7.03 3.28 12.03
C ILE A 57 -7.30 1.77 12.24
N SER A 58 -6.43 0.92 11.71
CA SER A 58 -6.50 -0.54 11.79
C SER A 58 -5.79 -1.13 13.00
N ASP A 59 -5.30 -0.32 13.95
CA ASP A 59 -4.88 -0.73 15.29
C ASP A 59 -6.10 -1.20 16.12
N ARG A 60 -6.87 -2.14 15.58
CA ARG A 60 -7.70 -3.02 16.37
C ARG A 60 -6.80 -4.18 16.81
N PRO A 61 -6.82 -4.57 18.09
CA PRO A 61 -6.03 -5.69 18.56
C PRO A 61 -6.40 -6.93 17.75
N LEU A 62 -5.43 -7.41 16.97
CA LEU A 62 -5.48 -8.63 16.19
C LEU A 62 -6.05 -9.79 17.03
N PRO A 63 -7.03 -10.55 16.51
CA PRO A 63 -7.65 -11.62 17.28
C PRO A 63 -6.61 -12.68 17.66
N ARG A 64 -6.68 -13.15 18.91
CA ARG A 64 -5.75 -14.08 19.61
C ARG A 64 -5.34 -15.36 18.85
N ARG A 65 -5.95 -15.68 17.70
CA ARG A 65 -5.55 -16.79 16.81
C ARG A 65 -4.17 -16.60 16.18
N ALA A 66 -3.71 -15.36 15.94
CA ALA A 66 -2.38 -15.10 15.40
C ALA A 66 -1.25 -15.37 16.44
N LEU A 67 -1.55 -15.27 17.73
CA LEU A 67 -0.57 -15.45 18.81
C LEU A 67 -0.13 -16.92 18.99
N LYS A 68 -0.96 -17.89 18.59
CA LYS A 68 -0.60 -19.32 18.67
C LYS A 68 0.36 -19.80 17.57
N ALA A 69 0.54 -19.01 16.51
CA ALA A 69 1.52 -19.31 15.46
C ALA A 69 2.91 -18.74 15.82
N ALA A 70 2.97 -17.57 16.45
CA ALA A 70 4.23 -16.93 16.85
C ALA A 70 4.87 -17.54 18.11
N ALA A 71 4.10 -18.22 18.97
CA ALA A 71 4.62 -18.87 20.19
C ALA A 71 5.21 -20.28 19.94
N ARG A 72 5.49 -20.66 18.70
CA ARG A 72 5.97 -22.01 18.31
C ARG A 72 7.21 -21.95 17.40
N SER A 73 8.06 -20.94 17.59
CA SER A 73 9.37 -20.78 16.96
C SER A 73 10.38 -20.40 18.02
#